data_AF-C3QQU1-F1
#
_entry.id   AF-C3QQU1-F1
#
_cell.length_a   1.000
_cell.length_b   1.000
_cell.length_c   1.000
_cell.angle_alpha   90.00
_cell.angle_beta   90.00
_cell.angle_gamma   90.00
#
_symmetry.space_group_name_H-M   'P 1'
#
loop_
_entity.id
_entity.type
_entity.pdbx_description
1 polymer ?
#
loop_
_entity_poly.entity_id
_entity_poly.type
_entity_poly.pdbx_seq_one_letter_code
_entity_poly.pdbx_strand_id
1 'polypeptide(L)'
;MMIRQITQRLHEVNTLLATYGQGVLSFEQALPPSLFYQDFNDTNLLVKEAACLVKENPGQLLDFSSSLLSETNKYLSLDRTPLQTVNFEALFEEYLSPFEHRYEEAKTAATELWREYSAMSNRLDFLPLDSEEYRSLDTECGVAKAKYDQAHAHANLSYKEWQQERDRNFCVWCFKPVFLDVLVERLQGIAGSIISDIRRVKEGNP
;
A
#
# COMPACT_ATOMS: atom_id res chain seq x y z
N MET A 1 -19.32 7.20 8.13
CA MET A 1 -18.78 7.92 9.28
C MET A 1 -17.43 7.34 9.66
N MET A 2 -16.44 8.21 9.88
CA MET A 2 -15.05 7.87 10.18
C MET A 2 -14.93 7.05 11.46
N ILE A 3 -15.59 7.44 12.56
CA ILE A 3 -15.51 6.69 13.83
C ILE A 3 -15.94 5.21 13.70
N ARG A 4 -16.95 4.94 12.86
CA ARG A 4 -17.43 3.58 12.58
C ARG A 4 -16.41 2.80 11.75
N GLN A 5 -15.81 3.45 10.74
CA GLN A 5 -14.78 2.83 9.90
C GLN A 5 -13.52 2.49 10.71
N ILE A 6 -13.07 3.41 11.58
CA ILE A 6 -11.96 3.16 12.51
C ILE A 6 -12.27 1.96 13.39
N THR A 7 -13.44 1.92 14.00
CA THR A 7 -13.83 0.81 14.89
C THR A 7 -13.81 -0.53 14.16
N GLN A 8 -14.41 -0.60 12.97
CA GLN A 8 -14.45 -1.83 12.17
C GLN A 8 -13.05 -2.29 11.76
N ARG A 9 -12.20 -1.36 11.29
CA ARG A 9 -10.86 -1.72 10.84
C ARG A 9 -9.90 -2.02 11.97
N LEU A 10 -10.08 -1.40 13.13
CA LEU A 10 -9.37 -1.78 14.35
C LEU A 10 -9.79 -3.17 14.82
N HIS A 11 -11.06 -3.54 14.68
CA HIS A 11 -11.53 -4.90 14.96
C HIS A 11 -10.86 -5.95 14.07
N GLU A 12 -10.65 -5.65 12.79
CA GLU A 12 -9.90 -6.52 11.86
C GLU A 12 -8.44 -6.69 12.33
N VAL A 13 -7.76 -5.60 12.70
CA VAL A 13 -6.41 -5.65 13.28
C VAL A 13 -6.37 -6.46 14.58
N ASN A 14 -7.35 -6.25 15.47
CA ASN A 14 -7.45 -7.01 16.72
C ASN A 14 -7.68 -8.50 16.49
N THR A 15 -8.47 -8.85 15.48
CA THR A 15 -8.73 -10.25 15.13
C THR A 15 -7.48 -10.90 14.56
N LEU A 16 -6.75 -10.18 13.71
CA LEU A 16 -5.46 -10.63 13.20
C LEU A 16 -4.49 -10.90 14.35
N LEU A 17 -4.32 -9.96 15.28
CA LEU A 17 -3.41 -10.11 16.41
C LEU A 17 -3.84 -11.21 17.39
N ALA A 18 -5.14 -11.38 17.64
CA ALA A 18 -5.65 -12.40 18.54
C ALA A 18 -5.54 -13.83 17.97
N THR A 19 -5.61 -13.96 16.65
CA THR A 19 -5.51 -15.27 15.96
C THR A 19 -4.09 -15.60 15.53
N TYR A 20 -3.19 -14.62 15.58
CA TYR A 20 -1.80 -14.81 15.24
C TYR A 20 -1.11 -15.71 16.27
N GLY A 21 -0.64 -16.87 15.80
CA GLY A 21 0.13 -17.82 16.61
C GLY A 21 1.61 -17.42 16.74
N GLN A 22 2.47 -18.41 16.95
CA GLN A 22 3.92 -18.23 16.86
C GLN A 22 4.36 -18.47 15.40
N GLY A 23 4.83 -17.43 14.72
CA GLY A 23 5.28 -17.51 13.32
C GLY A 23 5.89 -16.19 12.82
N VAL A 24 6.20 -16.14 11.52
CA VAL A 24 6.58 -14.91 10.80
C VAL A 24 5.33 -14.37 10.08
N LEU A 25 5.06 -13.06 10.20
CA LEU A 25 3.90 -12.43 9.55
C LEU A 25 4.11 -12.44 8.04
N SER A 26 3.09 -12.88 7.31
CA SER A 26 3.07 -12.74 5.86
C SER A 26 2.76 -11.31 5.44
N PHE A 27 3.06 -10.97 4.18
CA PHE A 27 2.74 -9.66 3.61
C PHE A 27 1.25 -9.31 3.75
N GLU A 28 0.37 -10.26 3.45
CA GLU A 28 -1.09 -10.10 3.59
C GLU A 28 -1.54 -9.84 5.03
N GLN A 29 -0.78 -10.34 6.02
CA GLN A 29 -1.07 -10.09 7.42
C GLN A 29 -0.50 -8.75 7.91
N ALA A 30 0.59 -8.28 7.31
CA ALA A 30 1.19 -6.97 7.60
C ALA A 30 0.42 -5.80 6.96
N LEU A 31 -0.34 -6.06 5.88
CA LEU A 31 -1.06 -5.03 5.14
C LEU A 31 -2.19 -4.36 5.95
N PRO A 32 -3.10 -5.07 6.64
CA PRO A 32 -4.17 -4.44 7.42
C PRO A 32 -3.70 -3.42 8.48
N PRO A 33 -2.73 -3.72 9.38
CA PRO A 33 -2.26 -2.74 10.34
C PRO A 33 -1.55 -1.55 9.68
N SER A 34 -0.83 -1.78 8.57
CA SER A 34 -0.16 -0.73 7.81
C SER A 34 -1.16 0.24 7.17
N LEU A 35 -2.20 -0.29 6.52
CA LEU A 35 -3.27 0.51 5.94
C LEU A 35 -4.10 1.22 7.01
N PHE A 36 -4.38 0.56 8.15
CA PHE A 36 -5.09 1.20 9.25
C PHE A 36 -4.35 2.46 9.72
N TYR A 37 -3.03 2.37 9.90
CA TYR A 37 -2.24 3.53 10.29
C TYR A 37 -2.21 4.60 9.19
N GLN A 38 -2.04 4.21 7.91
CA GLN A 38 -2.05 5.15 6.79
C GLN A 38 -3.35 5.96 6.73
N ASP A 39 -4.49 5.30 6.90
CA ASP A 39 -5.80 5.90 6.70
C ASP A 39 -6.29 6.73 7.89
N PHE A 40 -5.81 6.43 9.11
CA PHE A 40 -6.37 7.01 10.34
C PHE A 40 -5.37 7.76 11.22
N ASN A 41 -4.12 7.96 10.78
CA ASN A 41 -3.14 8.73 11.56
C ASN A 41 -3.56 10.20 11.82
N ASP A 42 -4.35 10.82 10.92
CA ASP A 42 -4.91 12.15 11.16
C ASP A 42 -6.22 12.06 11.95
N THR A 43 -6.10 12.03 13.27
CA THR A 43 -7.26 11.99 14.16
C THR A 43 -8.01 13.32 14.24
N ASN A 44 -7.54 14.41 13.62
CA ASN A 44 -8.27 15.68 13.66
C ASN A 44 -9.58 15.59 12.87
N LEU A 45 -9.60 14.78 11.80
CA LEU A 45 -10.81 14.50 11.03
C LEU A 45 -11.87 13.82 11.89
N LEU A 46 -11.46 12.87 12.75
CA LEU A 46 -12.35 12.20 13.70
C LEU A 46 -12.97 13.19 14.68
N VAL A 47 -12.15 14.09 15.25
CA VAL A 47 -12.64 15.11 16.19
C VAL A 47 -13.64 16.06 15.52
N LYS A 48 -13.36 16.48 14.28
CA LYS A 48 -14.28 17.33 13.50
C LYS A 48 -15.61 16.63 13.23
N GLU A 49 -15.58 15.36 12.82
CA GLU A 49 -16.81 14.58 12.58
C GLU A 49 -17.62 14.41 13.87
N ALA A 50 -16.96 14.10 14.99
CA ALA A 50 -17.60 13.98 16.29
C ALA A 50 -18.28 15.29 16.73
N ALA A 51 -17.62 16.44 16.50
CA ALA A 51 -18.17 17.76 16.83
C ALA A 51 -19.41 18.13 16.01
N CYS A 52 -19.56 17.59 14.79
CA CYS A 52 -20.79 17.69 14.02
C CYS A 52 -21.86 16.76 14.57
N LEU A 53 -21.52 15.48 14.76
CA LEU A 53 -22.49 14.46 15.13
C LEU A 53 -23.07 14.65 16.54
N VAL A 54 -22.31 15.23 17.48
CA VAL A 54 -22.82 15.50 18.84
C VAL A 54 -24.04 16.42 18.82
N LYS A 55 -24.14 17.32 17.82
CA LYS A 55 -25.27 18.24 17.66
C LYS A 55 -26.48 17.57 17.02
N GLU A 56 -26.23 16.61 16.14
CA GLU A 56 -27.28 15.92 15.36
C GLU A 56 -27.85 14.73 16.13
N ASN A 57 -26.99 13.86 16.66
CA ASN A 57 -27.37 12.63 17.35
C ASN A 57 -26.31 12.21 18.38
N PRO A 58 -26.34 12.81 19.60
CA PRO A 58 -25.38 12.48 20.65
C PRO A 58 -25.53 11.03 21.16
N GLY A 59 -26.70 10.41 21.02
CA GLY A 59 -26.90 8.99 21.37
C GLY A 59 -26.10 8.07 20.46
N GLN A 60 -26.19 8.29 19.15
CA GLN A 60 -25.44 7.50 18.18
C GLN A 60 -23.93 7.71 18.29
N LEU A 61 -23.48 8.95 18.55
CA LEU A 61 -22.07 9.23 18.80
C LEU A 61 -21.55 8.49 20.05
N LEU A 62 -22.38 8.38 21.09
CA LEU A 62 -22.04 7.63 22.30
C LEU A 62 -21.85 6.13 22.01
N ASP A 63 -22.73 5.53 21.21
CA ASP A 63 -22.63 4.11 20.84
C ASP A 63 -21.36 3.82 20.03
N PHE A 64 -21.05 4.68 19.05
CA PHE A 64 -19.83 4.54 18.26
C PHE A 64 -18.56 4.76 19.09
N SER A 65 -18.57 5.76 19.97
CA SER A 65 -17.43 6.02 20.85
C SER A 65 -17.22 4.89 21.85
N SER A 66 -18.29 4.30 22.37
CA SER A 66 -18.22 3.13 23.25
C SER A 66 -17.64 1.90 22.53
N SER A 67 -18.04 1.70 21.27
CA SER A 67 -17.51 0.62 20.44
C SER A 67 -16.01 0.82 20.14
N LEU A 68 -15.61 2.04 19.77
CA LEU A 68 -14.20 2.39 19.56
C LEU A 68 -13.38 2.21 20.84
N LEU A 69 -13.90 2.65 21.99
CA LEU A 69 -13.23 2.47 23.28
C LEU A 69 -13.04 0.97 23.60
N SER A 70 -14.04 0.13 23.31
CA SER A 70 -13.92 -1.32 23.48
C SER A 70 -12.83 -1.92 22.59
N GLU A 71 -12.77 -1.56 21.32
CA GLU A 71 -11.76 -2.10 20.39
C GLU A 71 -10.35 -1.58 20.70
N THR A 72 -10.20 -0.32 21.13
CA THR A 72 -8.90 0.21 21.57
C THR A 72 -8.41 -0.46 22.85
N ASN A 73 -9.29 -0.71 23.83
CA ASN A 73 -8.95 -1.49 25.02
C ASN A 73 -8.54 -2.93 24.67
N LYS A 74 -9.24 -3.56 23.72
CA LYS A 74 -8.88 -4.89 23.24
C LYS A 74 -7.51 -4.90 22.58
N TYR A 75 -7.22 -3.93 21.70
CA TYR A 75 -5.90 -3.82 21.07
C TYR A 75 -4.78 -3.73 22.10
N LEU A 76 -4.94 -2.84 23.09
CA LEU A 76 -3.91 -2.56 24.09
C LEU A 76 -3.67 -3.75 25.04
N SER A 77 -4.63 -4.66 25.18
CA SER A 77 -4.49 -5.88 25.98
C SER A 77 -3.88 -7.07 25.23
N LEU A 78 -3.77 -6.99 23.90
CA LEU A 78 -3.18 -8.05 23.08
C LEU A 78 -1.64 -8.02 23.14
N ASP A 79 -1.05 -9.21 22.94
CA ASP A 79 0.39 -9.32 22.70
C ASP A 79 0.73 -8.77 21.31
N ARG A 80 1.54 -7.71 21.31
CA ARG A 80 1.96 -6.98 20.10
C ARG A 80 3.43 -7.26 19.75
N THR A 81 4.10 -8.10 20.54
CA THR A 81 5.49 -8.53 20.29
C THR A 81 5.68 -9.06 18.86
N PRO A 82 4.76 -9.86 18.29
CA PRO A 82 4.91 -10.33 16.92
C PRO A 82 5.06 -9.19 15.90
N LEU A 83 4.26 -8.13 16.00
CA LEU A 83 4.38 -6.97 15.11
C LEU A 83 5.75 -6.30 15.26
N GLN A 84 6.24 -6.16 16.50
CA GLN A 84 7.51 -5.48 16.78
C GLN A 84 8.73 -6.22 16.21
N THR A 85 8.65 -7.54 16.08
CA THR A 85 9.75 -8.37 15.55
C THR A 85 9.83 -8.40 14.02
N VAL A 86 8.80 -7.94 13.32
CA VAL A 86 8.74 -8.01 11.86
C VAL A 86 9.61 -6.94 11.22
N ASN A 87 10.43 -7.36 10.26
CA ASN A 87 11.08 -6.45 9.34
C ASN A 87 10.13 -6.15 8.16
N PHE A 88 9.33 -5.09 8.30
CA PHE A 88 8.35 -4.68 7.29
C PHE A 88 8.98 -4.27 5.96
N GLU A 89 10.20 -3.73 5.99
CA GLU A 89 10.96 -3.37 4.79
C GLU A 89 11.32 -4.63 4.00
N ALA A 90 11.93 -5.61 4.65
CA ALA A 90 12.27 -6.88 4.00
C ALA A 90 11.02 -7.63 3.49
N LEU A 91 9.91 -7.61 4.25
CA LEU A 91 8.66 -8.24 3.84
C LEU A 91 8.06 -7.58 2.59
N PHE A 92 8.18 -6.26 2.48
CA PHE A 92 7.73 -5.50 1.32
C PHE A 92 8.62 -5.77 0.09
N GLU A 93 9.95 -5.81 0.27
CA GLU A 93 10.89 -6.13 -0.81
C GLU A 93 10.68 -7.56 -1.34
N GLU A 94 10.48 -8.54 -0.44
CA GLU A 94 10.19 -9.92 -0.82
C GLU A 94 8.88 -10.02 -1.62
N TYR A 95 7.84 -9.30 -1.20
CA TYR A 95 6.57 -9.23 -1.93
C TYR A 95 6.72 -8.66 -3.33
N LEU A 96 7.57 -7.63 -3.51
CA LEU A 96 7.79 -7.00 -4.81
C LEU A 96 8.75 -7.75 -5.73
N SER A 97 9.58 -8.63 -5.19
CA SER A 97 10.62 -9.34 -5.94
C SER A 97 10.12 -10.02 -7.23
N PRO A 98 8.96 -10.71 -7.26
CA PRO A 98 8.45 -11.31 -8.49
C PRO A 98 8.08 -10.29 -9.58
N PHE A 99 7.65 -9.08 -9.20
CA PHE A 99 7.32 -8.01 -10.15
C PHE A 99 8.58 -7.38 -10.72
N GLU A 100 9.55 -7.10 -9.85
CA GLU A 100 10.86 -6.58 -10.26
C GLU A 100 11.58 -7.57 -11.20
N HIS A 101 11.56 -8.86 -10.87
CA HIS A 101 12.18 -9.90 -11.70
C HIS A 101 11.57 -9.95 -13.10
N ARG A 102 10.23 -9.98 -13.22
CA ARG A 102 9.55 -9.95 -14.52
C ARG A 102 9.89 -8.72 -15.34
N TYR A 103 10.03 -7.56 -14.69
CA TYR A 103 10.46 -6.33 -15.36
C TYR A 103 11.91 -6.44 -15.87
N GLU A 104 12.83 -6.91 -15.04
CA GLU A 104 14.24 -7.03 -15.41
C GLU A 104 14.49 -8.06 -16.51
N GLU A 105 13.76 -9.18 -16.50
CA GLU A 105 13.76 -10.15 -17.59
C GLU A 105 13.28 -9.53 -18.91
N ALA A 106 12.12 -8.85 -18.90
CA ALA A 106 11.57 -8.20 -20.08
C ALA A 106 12.47 -7.07 -20.60
N LYS A 107 13.07 -6.28 -19.69
CA LYS A 107 14.04 -5.22 -20.01
C LYS A 107 15.29 -5.78 -20.66
N THR A 108 15.81 -6.89 -20.15
CA THR A 108 16.99 -7.56 -20.71
C THR A 108 16.71 -8.05 -22.12
N ALA A 109 15.60 -8.75 -22.33
CA ALA A 109 15.19 -9.22 -23.66
C ALA A 109 15.00 -8.08 -24.67
N ALA A 110 14.34 -6.99 -24.27
CA ALA A 110 14.18 -5.81 -25.12
C ALA A 110 15.53 -5.14 -25.45
N THR A 111 16.47 -5.13 -24.51
CA THR A 111 17.81 -4.55 -24.71
C THR A 111 18.64 -5.36 -25.71
N GLU A 112 18.52 -6.68 -25.72
CA GLU A 112 19.20 -7.54 -26.70
C GLU A 112 18.67 -7.27 -28.12
N LEU A 113 17.34 -7.26 -28.28
CA LEU A 113 16.70 -6.94 -29.56
C LEU A 113 17.03 -5.52 -30.04
N TRP A 114 17.13 -4.56 -29.11
CA TRP A 114 17.56 -3.20 -29.43
C TRP A 114 18.98 -3.17 -30.01
N ARG A 115 19.91 -3.96 -29.46
CA ARG A 115 21.30 -4.04 -29.97
C ARG A 115 21.33 -4.60 -31.40
N GLU A 116 20.55 -5.65 -31.68
CA GLU A 116 20.45 -6.24 -33.02
C GLU A 116 19.89 -5.23 -34.03
N TYR A 117 18.72 -4.66 -33.73
CA TYR A 117 18.09 -3.64 -34.56
C TYR A 117 19.02 -2.44 -34.78
N SER A 118 19.64 -1.92 -33.72
CA SER A 118 20.52 -0.75 -33.82
C SER A 118 21.76 -1.04 -34.66
N ALA A 119 22.36 -2.24 -34.55
CA ALA A 119 23.49 -2.62 -35.39
C ALA A 119 23.13 -2.68 -36.88
N MET A 120 21.96 -3.23 -37.23
CA MET A 120 21.47 -3.24 -38.61
C MET A 120 21.17 -1.84 -39.12
N SER A 121 20.47 -1.02 -38.32
CA SER A 121 20.17 0.37 -38.64
C SER A 121 21.44 1.18 -38.90
N ASN A 122 22.45 1.05 -38.03
CA ASN A 122 23.72 1.74 -38.21
C ASN A 122 24.46 1.29 -39.48
N ARG A 123 24.32 0.03 -39.90
CA ARG A 123 24.94 -0.46 -41.14
C ARG A 123 24.25 0.10 -42.39
N LEU A 124 22.94 0.30 -42.36
CA LEU A 124 22.18 0.90 -43.46
C LEU A 124 22.69 2.30 -43.81
N ASP A 125 23.10 3.10 -42.81
CA ASP A 125 23.63 4.46 -42.99
C ASP A 125 24.88 4.52 -43.89
N PHE A 126 25.57 3.40 -44.09
CA PHE A 126 26.79 3.30 -44.89
C PHE A 126 26.60 2.65 -46.28
N LEU A 127 25.39 2.18 -46.60
CA LEU A 127 25.12 1.49 -47.87
C LEU A 127 24.48 2.43 -48.90
N PRO A 128 24.79 2.28 -50.22
CA PRO A 128 24.09 3.00 -51.27
C PRO A 128 22.61 2.62 -51.32
N LEU A 129 21.72 3.63 -51.31
CA LEU A 129 20.26 3.45 -51.25
C LEU A 129 19.68 2.60 -52.41
N ASP A 130 20.32 2.61 -53.57
CA ASP A 130 19.91 1.89 -54.77
C ASP A 130 20.42 0.44 -54.82
N SER A 131 21.35 0.07 -53.92
CA SER A 131 21.91 -1.27 -53.87
C SER A 131 20.87 -2.32 -53.47
N GLU A 132 21.04 -3.53 -53.99
CA GLU A 132 20.23 -4.68 -53.57
C GLU A 132 20.51 -5.05 -52.10
N GLU A 133 21.76 -4.89 -51.66
CA GLU A 133 22.17 -5.12 -50.27
C GLU A 133 21.43 -4.19 -49.30
N TYR A 134 21.29 -2.90 -49.63
CA TYR A 134 20.51 -1.96 -48.83
C TYR A 134 19.06 -2.41 -48.69
N ARG A 135 18.39 -2.76 -49.81
CA ARG A 135 16.98 -3.17 -49.80
C ARG A 135 16.72 -4.43 -48.98
N SER A 136 17.63 -5.41 -49.03
CA SER A 136 17.53 -6.62 -48.22
C SER A 136 17.69 -6.31 -46.73
N LEU A 137 18.74 -5.57 -46.38
CA LEU A 137 19.04 -5.24 -44.98
C LEU A 137 17.97 -4.32 -44.38
N ASP A 138 17.38 -3.41 -45.16
CA ASP A 138 16.28 -2.53 -44.73
C ASP A 138 15.05 -3.33 -44.32
N THR A 139 14.72 -4.37 -45.10
CA THR A 139 13.62 -5.29 -44.78
C THR A 139 13.90 -6.05 -43.49
N GLU A 140 15.11 -6.60 -43.32
CA GLU A 140 15.52 -7.30 -42.10
C GLU A 140 15.53 -6.38 -40.87
N CYS A 141 16.03 -5.15 -41.04
CA CYS A 141 16.04 -4.11 -40.01
C CYS A 141 14.61 -3.76 -39.57
N GLY A 142 13.67 -3.63 -40.50
CA GLY A 142 12.25 -3.41 -40.20
C GLY A 142 11.64 -4.53 -39.37
N VAL A 143 11.97 -5.79 -39.68
CA VAL A 143 11.52 -6.95 -38.89
C VAL A 143 12.15 -6.95 -37.49
N ALA A 144 13.45 -6.68 -37.38
CA ALA A 144 14.16 -6.58 -36.10
C ALA A 144 13.57 -5.45 -35.24
N LYS A 145 13.29 -4.30 -35.85
CA LYS A 145 12.64 -3.17 -35.18
C LYS A 145 11.26 -3.55 -34.64
N ALA A 146 10.43 -4.24 -35.43
CA ALA A 146 9.09 -4.66 -34.99
C ALA A 146 9.16 -5.60 -33.77
N LYS A 147 10.12 -6.53 -33.74
CA LYS A 147 10.37 -7.40 -32.57
C LYS A 147 10.81 -6.59 -31.35
N TYR A 148 11.75 -5.65 -31.53
CA TYR A 148 12.16 -4.75 -30.47
C TYR A 148 10.99 -3.92 -29.93
N ASP A 149 10.20 -3.29 -30.80
CA ASP A 149 9.06 -2.46 -30.40
C ASP A 149 8.06 -3.27 -29.56
N GLN A 150 7.79 -4.53 -29.94
CA GLN A 150 6.93 -5.43 -29.18
C GLN A 150 7.53 -5.77 -27.81
N ALA A 151 8.81 -6.15 -27.74
CA ALA A 151 9.48 -6.48 -26.49
C ALA A 151 9.59 -5.26 -25.57
N HIS A 152 9.87 -4.09 -26.12
CA HIS A 152 9.93 -2.83 -25.39
C HIS A 152 8.56 -2.43 -24.83
N ALA A 153 7.49 -2.60 -25.61
CA ALA A 153 6.13 -2.41 -25.12
C ALA A 153 5.80 -3.36 -23.96
N HIS A 154 6.22 -4.62 -24.03
CA HIS A 154 6.06 -5.57 -22.94
C HIS A 154 6.84 -5.16 -21.69
N ALA A 155 8.12 -4.79 -21.82
CA ALA A 155 8.92 -4.30 -20.70
C ALA A 155 8.30 -3.05 -20.02
N ASN A 156 7.74 -2.13 -20.81
CA ASN A 156 7.04 -0.97 -20.29
C ASN A 156 5.76 -1.33 -19.52
N LEU A 157 5.04 -2.38 -19.93
CA LEU A 157 3.89 -2.88 -19.18
C LEU A 157 4.33 -3.50 -17.84
N SER A 158 5.35 -4.35 -17.85
CA SER A 158 5.91 -4.96 -16.62
C SER A 158 6.43 -3.89 -15.64
N TYR A 159 7.07 -2.84 -16.15
CA TYR A 159 7.50 -1.71 -15.33
C TYR A 159 6.32 -0.99 -14.66
N LYS A 160 5.26 -0.72 -15.41
CA LYS A 160 4.05 -0.07 -14.88
C LYS A 160 3.39 -0.92 -13.80
N GLU A 161 3.30 -2.23 -14.01
CA GLU A 161 2.76 -3.18 -13.02
C GLU A 161 3.58 -3.14 -11.73
N TRP A 162 4.92 -3.24 -11.83
CA TRP A 162 5.82 -3.17 -10.67
C TRP A 162 5.69 -1.84 -9.92
N GLN A 163 5.68 -0.71 -10.62
CA GLN A 163 5.52 0.60 -9.99
C GLN A 163 4.16 0.74 -9.30
N GLN A 164 3.09 0.28 -9.95
CA GLN A 164 1.74 0.34 -9.39
C GLN A 164 1.64 -0.49 -8.10
N GLU A 165 2.17 -1.71 -8.09
CA GLU A 165 2.14 -2.55 -6.89
C GLU A 165 3.03 -2.00 -5.77
N ARG A 166 4.19 -1.43 -6.11
CA ARG A 166 5.05 -0.75 -5.14
C ARG A 166 4.33 0.43 -4.50
N ASP A 167 3.74 1.30 -5.31
CA ASP A 167 3.10 2.53 -4.82
C ASP A 167 1.82 2.21 -4.03
N ARG A 168 1.04 1.22 -4.45
CA ARG A 168 -0.17 0.75 -3.75
C ARG A 168 0.13 0.24 -2.35
N ASN A 169 1.25 -0.44 -2.18
CA ASN A 169 1.60 -1.17 -0.96
C ASN A 169 2.70 -0.51 -0.13
N PHE A 170 3.14 0.70 -0.52
CA PHE A 170 4.24 1.42 0.12
C PHE A 170 3.99 1.71 1.61
N CYS A 171 2.73 1.69 2.04
CA CYS A 171 2.36 1.81 3.45
C CYS A 171 3.00 0.73 4.33
N VAL A 172 3.21 -0.49 3.81
CA VAL A 172 3.87 -1.58 4.52
C VAL A 172 5.33 -1.24 4.78
N TRP A 173 6.05 -0.75 3.77
CA TRP A 173 7.45 -0.34 3.91
C TRP A 173 7.64 0.79 4.95
N CYS A 174 6.73 1.77 4.95
CA CYS A 174 6.77 2.89 5.91
C CYS A 174 6.32 2.53 7.32
N PHE A 175 5.66 1.39 7.50
CA PHE A 175 4.96 1.09 8.74
C PHE A 175 5.93 0.79 9.88
N LYS A 176 5.68 1.41 11.04
CA LYS A 176 6.37 1.08 12.28
C LYS A 176 5.33 0.72 13.34
N PRO A 177 5.41 -0.47 13.96
CA PRO A 177 4.44 -0.91 14.97
C PRO A 177 4.21 0.09 16.11
N VAL A 178 5.27 0.76 16.56
CA VAL A 178 5.18 1.77 17.63
C VAL A 178 4.23 2.93 17.29
N PHE A 179 4.09 3.29 16.01
CA PHE A 179 3.16 4.35 15.61
C PHE A 179 1.70 3.90 15.68
N LEU A 180 1.44 2.60 15.48
CA LEU A 180 0.11 2.04 15.67
C LEU A 180 -0.28 2.07 17.15
N ASP A 181 0.64 1.75 18.06
CA ASP A 181 0.41 1.85 19.50
C ASP A 181 -0.01 3.27 19.91
N VAL A 182 0.77 4.27 19.49
CA VAL A 182 0.49 5.69 19.76
C VAL A 182 -0.86 6.12 19.17
N LEU A 183 -1.17 5.67 17.95
CA LEU A 183 -2.45 5.98 17.32
C LEU A 183 -3.61 5.39 18.13
N VAL A 184 -3.52 4.13 18.55
CA VAL A 184 -4.59 3.47 19.31
C VAL A 184 -4.79 4.11 20.68
N GLU A 185 -3.73 4.46 21.39
CA GLU A 185 -3.83 5.22 22.65
C GLU A 185 -4.53 6.58 22.45
N ARG A 186 -4.20 7.28 21.35
CA ARG A 186 -4.86 8.55 21.02
C ARG A 186 -6.35 8.35 20.72
N LEU A 187 -6.71 7.31 19.96
CA LEU A 187 -8.10 6.97 19.66
C LEU A 187 -8.88 6.61 20.93
N GLN A 188 -8.25 5.88 21.86
CA GLN A 188 -8.81 5.55 23.17
C GLN A 188 -9.11 6.83 23.97
N GLY A 189 -8.17 7.77 24.02
CA GLY A 189 -8.34 9.05 24.72
C GLY A 189 -9.44 9.94 24.10
N ILE A 190 -9.54 9.96 22.77
CA ILE A 190 -10.61 10.67 22.06
C ILE A 190 -11.97 10.05 22.38
N ALA A 191 -12.10 8.73 22.24
CA ALA A 191 -13.35 8.02 22.52
C ALA A 191 -13.79 8.21 23.98
N GLY A 192 -12.85 8.11 24.93
CA GLY A 192 -13.09 8.36 26.35
C GLY A 192 -13.58 9.79 26.61
N SER A 193 -12.91 10.80 26.04
CA SER A 193 -13.30 12.21 26.18
C SER A 193 -14.71 12.46 25.65
N ILE A 194 -15.04 11.95 24.45
CA ILE A 194 -16.39 12.09 23.86
C ILE A 194 -17.46 11.49 24.78
N ILE A 195 -17.23 10.29 25.31
CA ILE A 195 -18.18 9.62 26.22
C ILE A 195 -18.38 10.46 27.49
N SER A 196 -17.29 10.96 28.08
CA SER A 196 -17.34 11.81 29.28
C SER A 196 -18.10 13.11 29.04
N ASP A 197 -17.85 13.79 27.93
CA ASP A 197 -18.50 15.06 27.59
C ASP A 197 -20.01 14.87 27.36
N ILE A 198 -20.41 13.84 26.61
CA ILE A 198 -21.83 13.53 26.38
C ILE A 198 -22.54 13.22 27.72
N ARG A 199 -21.89 12.51 28.64
CA ARG A 199 -22.46 12.20 29.96
C ARG A 199 -22.62 13.45 30.81
N ARG A 200 -21.61 14.33 30.88
CA ARG A 200 -21.69 15.60 31.61
C ARG A 200 -22.85 16.47 31.14
N VAL A 201 -23.02 16.59 29.83
CA VAL A 201 -24.13 17.35 29.23
C VAL A 201 -25.49 16.73 29.60
N LYS A 202 -25.61 15.40 29.63
CA LYS A 202 -26.85 14.71 30.03
C LYS A 202 -27.15 14.83 31.53
N GLU A 203 -26.12 14.85 32.37
CA GLU A 203 -26.23 14.93 33.83
C GLU A 203 -26.44 16.37 34.34
N GLY A 204 -26.43 17.37 33.45
CA GLY A 204 -26.61 18.78 33.82
C GLY A 204 -25.43 19.38 34.58
N ASN A 205 -24.25 18.75 34.51
CA ASN A 205 -23.01 19.25 35.08
C ASN A 205 -22.15 19.87 33.96
N PRO A 206 -22.28 21.19 33.69
CA PRO A 206 -21.43 21.88 32.72
C PRO A 206 -19.95 21.88 33.13
#